data_AF-A0AAI8ZKF2-F1
#
_entry.id   AF-A0AAI8ZKF2-F1
#
_cell.length_a   1.000
_cell.length_b   1.000
_cell.length_c   1.000
_cell.angle_alpha   90.00
_cell.angle_beta   90.00
_cell.angle_gamma   90.00
#
_symmetry.space_group_name_H-M   'P 1'
#
loop_
_entity.id
_entity.type
_entity.pdbx_description
1 polymer ?
#
loop_
_entity_poly.entity_id
_entity_poly.type
_entity_poly.pdbx_seq_one_letter_code
_entity_poly.pdbx_strand_id
1 'polypeptide(L)'
;MSAVPASAPNIDWITGVGVVVLIAAIGMVWQTVHLRQKAHDDWVLKVNFAYAGLHGKATDLFQELRAAIDAVIPPPGAPFDPGSVVEDPAPVGRIAKRAVRVLRERMRIRRQFQAFLITCSVAKWASVAFAVGVLVAILLYTFTFSMTTLWHGALYCVAVLLAFGVVVFAIYIFFQSRLQQSYEHSGSTSQGVSS
;
A
#
# COMPACT_ATOMS: atom_id res chain seq x y z
N MET A 1 -46.37 -42.18 11.81
CA MET A 1 -45.91 -41.17 12.79
C MET A 1 -44.44 -40.91 12.51
N SER A 2 -44.14 -39.90 11.71
CA SER A 2 -42.78 -39.47 11.42
C SER A 2 -42.23 -38.76 12.66
N ALA A 3 -41.15 -39.30 13.23
CA ALA A 3 -40.49 -38.73 14.40
C ALA A 3 -40.06 -37.29 14.09
N VAL A 4 -40.51 -36.34 14.91
CA VAL A 4 -40.04 -34.95 14.88
C VAL A 4 -38.55 -34.97 15.22
N PRO A 5 -37.64 -34.50 14.34
CA PRO A 5 -36.22 -34.48 14.64
C PRO A 5 -35.97 -33.62 15.88
N ALA A 6 -35.33 -34.20 16.89
CA ALA A 6 -35.26 -33.75 18.27
C ALA A 6 -34.36 -32.52 18.54
N SER A 7 -34.13 -31.65 17.57
CA SER A 7 -33.38 -30.41 17.78
C SER A 7 -33.65 -29.41 16.65
N ALA A 8 -34.82 -28.79 16.68
CA ALA A 8 -34.99 -27.52 15.97
C ALA A 8 -33.93 -26.55 16.52
N PRO A 9 -33.04 -26.00 15.68
CA PRO A 9 -32.01 -25.08 16.16
C PRO A 9 -32.68 -23.88 16.81
N ASN A 10 -32.19 -23.50 17.99
CA ASN A 10 -32.76 -22.41 18.76
C ASN A 10 -32.55 -21.09 17.99
N ILE A 11 -33.61 -20.60 17.34
CA ILE A 11 -33.58 -19.45 16.43
C ILE A 11 -33.07 -18.20 17.16
N ASP A 12 -33.36 -18.08 18.45
CA ASP A 12 -32.96 -16.95 19.29
C ASP A 12 -31.43 -16.87 19.47
N TRP A 13 -30.77 -18.03 19.57
CA TRP A 13 -29.31 -18.08 19.67
C TRP A 13 -28.62 -17.69 18.37
N ILE A 14 -29.12 -18.19 17.24
CA ILE A 14 -28.48 -17.94 15.93
C ILE A 14 -28.70 -16.49 15.49
N THR A 15 -29.90 -15.94 15.72
CA THR A 15 -30.18 -14.52 15.48
C THR A 15 -29.34 -13.63 16.39
N GLY A 16 -29.21 -13.98 17.68
CA GLY A 16 -28.33 -13.28 18.62
C GLY A 16 -26.86 -13.24 18.15
N VAL A 17 -26.30 -14.40 17.79
CA VAL A 17 -24.92 -14.48 17.27
C VAL A 17 -24.77 -13.70 15.97
N GLY A 18 -25.74 -13.81 15.04
CA GLY A 18 -25.74 -13.08 13.78
C GLY A 18 -25.72 -11.57 13.96
N VAL A 19 -26.54 -11.04 14.87
CA VAL A 19 -26.58 -9.60 15.18
C VAL A 19 -25.26 -9.14 15.80
N VAL A 20 -24.67 -9.92 16.71
CA VAL A 20 -23.35 -9.59 17.29
C VAL A 20 -22.27 -9.55 16.22
N VAL A 21 -22.24 -10.53 15.31
CA VAL A 21 -21.30 -10.56 14.18
C VAL A 21 -21.53 -9.37 13.24
N LEU A 22 -22.78 -8.99 12.98
CA LEU A 22 -23.10 -7.84 12.14
C LEU A 22 -22.62 -6.53 12.78
N ILE A 23 -22.86 -6.34 14.08
CA ILE A 23 -22.37 -5.16 14.83
C ILE A 23 -20.85 -5.11 14.79
N ALA A 24 -20.18 -6.25 15.02
CA ALA A 24 -18.73 -6.33 14.92
C ALA A 24 -18.24 -5.99 13.51
N ALA A 25 -18.89 -6.49 12.47
CA ALA A 25 -18.57 -6.19 11.08
C ALA A 25 -18.73 -4.70 10.75
N ILE A 26 -19.82 -4.07 11.19
CA ILE A 26 -20.06 -2.63 11.03
C ILE A 26 -18.98 -1.83 11.77
N GLY A 27 -18.63 -2.21 12.99
CA GLY A 27 -17.56 -1.60 13.77
C GLY A 27 -16.20 -1.69 13.08
N MET A 28 -15.87 -2.86 12.51
CA MET A 28 -14.65 -3.06 11.73
C MET A 28 -14.65 -2.20 10.45
N VAL A 29 -15.78 -2.11 9.72
CA VAL A 29 -15.91 -1.23 8.55
C VAL A 29 -15.69 0.23 8.96
N TRP A 30 -16.28 0.67 10.06
CA TRP A 30 -16.12 2.03 10.55
C TRP A 30 -14.67 2.34 10.91
N GLN A 31 -14.03 1.46 11.69
CA GLN A 31 -12.62 1.61 12.06
C GLN A 31 -11.71 1.57 10.84
N THR A 32 -11.93 0.67 9.89
CA THR A 32 -11.09 0.60 8.67
C THR A 32 -11.23 1.85 7.81
N VAL A 33 -12.41 2.47 7.74
CA VAL A 33 -12.60 3.75 7.03
C VAL A 33 -11.84 4.88 7.73
N HIS A 34 -11.95 4.99 9.06
CA HIS A 34 -11.22 6.02 9.83
C HIS A 34 -9.70 5.82 9.80
N LEU A 35 -9.24 4.59 10.02
CA LEU A 35 -7.83 4.22 9.93
C LEU A 35 -7.28 4.47 8.54
N ARG A 36 -8.07 4.21 7.48
CA ARG A 36 -7.66 4.52 6.11
C ARG A 36 -7.45 6.01 5.92
N GLN A 37 -8.36 6.86 6.39
CA GLN A 37 -8.23 8.29 6.20
C GLN A 37 -7.01 8.84 6.94
N LYS A 38 -6.87 8.49 8.22
CA LYS A 38 -5.69 8.90 9.02
C LYS A 38 -4.38 8.35 8.46
N ALA A 39 -4.33 7.06 8.12
CA ALA A 39 -3.15 6.46 7.52
C ALA A 39 -2.86 7.06 6.14
N HIS A 40 -3.88 7.39 5.35
CA HIS A 40 -3.70 8.07 4.07
C HIS A 40 -3.03 9.43 4.28
N ASP A 41 -3.59 10.27 5.15
CA ASP A 41 -3.07 11.62 5.38
C ASP A 41 -1.63 11.59 5.92
N ASP A 42 -1.36 10.71 6.89
CA ASP A 42 -0.02 10.52 7.46
C ASP A 42 1.00 10.03 6.41
N TRP A 43 0.63 9.05 5.60
CA TRP A 43 1.54 8.49 4.58
C TRP A 43 1.70 9.41 3.38
N VAL A 44 0.65 10.14 2.96
CA VAL A 44 0.75 11.18 1.93
C VAL A 44 1.78 12.22 2.37
N LEU A 45 1.68 12.71 3.60
CA LEU A 45 2.61 13.71 4.13
C LEU A 45 4.05 13.18 4.14
N LYS A 46 4.29 11.97 4.68
CA LYS A 46 5.62 11.35 4.72
C LYS A 46 6.21 11.11 3.33
N VAL A 47 5.39 10.62 2.40
CA VAL A 47 5.82 10.37 1.01
C VAL A 47 6.12 11.68 0.30
N ASN A 48 5.33 12.73 0.51
CA ASN A 48 5.59 14.05 -0.06
C ASN A 48 6.90 14.64 0.48
N PHE A 49 7.17 14.53 1.78
CA PHE A 49 8.45 14.95 2.36
C PHE A 49 9.63 14.16 1.79
N ALA A 50 9.53 12.83 1.72
CA ALA A 50 10.59 11.99 1.14
C ALA A 50 10.81 12.33 -0.35
N TYR A 51 9.74 12.58 -1.10
CA TYR A 51 9.82 12.95 -2.50
C TYR A 51 10.44 14.32 -2.72
N ALA A 52 10.09 15.32 -1.90
CA ALA A 52 10.69 16.64 -1.92
C ALA A 52 12.19 16.57 -1.60
N GLY A 53 12.58 15.81 -0.57
CA GLY A 53 13.98 15.60 -0.22
C GLY A 53 14.79 14.91 -1.32
N LEU A 54 14.24 13.84 -1.92
CA LEU A 54 14.86 13.17 -3.06
C LEU A 54 14.91 14.06 -4.31
N HIS A 55 13.95 14.97 -4.49
CA HIS A 55 13.95 15.91 -5.59
C HIS A 55 15.05 16.97 -5.44
N GLY A 56 15.18 17.57 -4.25
CA GLY A 56 16.29 18.48 -3.94
C GLY A 56 17.64 17.83 -4.20
N LYS A 57 17.85 16.62 -3.66
CA LYS A 57 19.08 15.86 -3.87
C LYS A 57 19.36 15.51 -5.33
N ALA A 58 18.32 15.21 -6.11
CA ALA A 58 18.48 14.97 -7.54
C ALA A 58 18.92 16.26 -8.25
N THR A 59 18.35 17.41 -7.89
CA THR A 59 18.75 18.72 -8.42
C THR A 59 20.21 19.03 -8.09
N ASP A 60 20.63 18.81 -6.85
CA ASP A 60 22.03 19.02 -6.43
C ASP A 60 23.00 18.13 -7.22
N LEU A 61 22.67 16.84 -7.37
CA LEU A 61 23.47 15.90 -8.18
C LEU A 61 23.49 16.29 -9.66
N PHE A 62 22.42 16.87 -10.21
CA PHE A 62 22.41 17.36 -11.58
C PHE A 62 23.23 18.64 -11.75
N GLN A 63 23.26 19.51 -10.73
CA GLN A 63 24.13 20.68 -10.72
C GLN A 63 25.61 20.26 -10.61
N GLU A 64 25.92 19.28 -9.75
CA GLU A 64 27.27 18.71 -9.63
C GLU A 64 27.69 18.02 -10.95
N LEU A 65 26.79 17.26 -11.56
CA LEU A 65 27.03 16.64 -12.86
C LEU A 65 27.28 17.69 -13.95
N ARG A 66 26.49 18.76 -13.96
CA ARG A 66 26.68 19.87 -14.89
C ARG A 66 28.02 20.55 -14.69
N ALA A 67 28.39 20.86 -13.45
CA ALA A 67 29.69 21.45 -13.13
C ALA A 67 30.86 20.53 -13.54
N ALA A 68 30.72 19.21 -13.34
CA ALA A 68 31.71 18.24 -13.76
C ALA A 68 31.82 18.13 -15.29
N ILE A 69 30.71 18.27 -16.02
CA ILE A 69 30.71 18.32 -17.49
C ILE A 69 31.32 19.63 -17.99
N ASP A 70 30.93 20.77 -17.41
CA ASP A 70 31.44 22.10 -17.78
C ASP A 70 32.96 22.22 -17.48
N ALA A 71 33.49 21.47 -16.51
CA ALA A 71 34.93 21.42 -16.24
C ALA A 71 35.73 20.61 -17.28
N VAL A 72 35.08 19.68 -17.99
CA VAL A 72 35.71 18.83 -19.02
C VAL A 72 35.55 19.45 -20.41
N ILE A 73 34.48 20.21 -20.65
CA ILE A 73 34.23 20.88 -21.92
C ILE A 73 35.00 22.21 -21.95
N PRO A 74 35.91 22.42 -22.92
CA PRO A 74 36.63 23.68 -23.02
C PRO A 74 35.67 24.85 -23.32
N PRO A 75 35.99 26.07 -22.83
CA PRO A 75 35.16 27.24 -23.02
C PRO A 75 35.00 27.59 -24.52
N PRO A 76 33.88 28.23 -24.90
CA PRO A 76 33.57 28.54 -26.29
C PRO A 76 34.69 29.39 -26.91
N GLY A 77 35.36 28.84 -27.94
CA GLY A 77 36.46 29.48 -28.66
C GLY A 77 37.85 28.86 -28.47
N ALA A 78 38.01 27.92 -27.52
CA ALA A 78 39.25 27.16 -27.38
C ALA A 78 39.28 25.94 -28.33
N PRO A 79 40.45 25.57 -28.90
CA PRO A 79 40.57 24.38 -29.73
C PRO A 79 40.22 23.13 -28.91
N PHE A 80 39.25 22.34 -29.40
CA PHE A 80 38.84 21.09 -28.78
C PHE A 80 39.92 20.03 -28.99
N ASP A 81 40.64 19.66 -27.93
CA ASP A 81 41.59 18.55 -27.96
C ASP A 81 40.93 17.26 -27.43
N PRO A 82 40.50 16.34 -28.33
CA PRO A 82 39.85 15.09 -27.93
C PRO A 82 40.75 14.18 -27.08
N GLY A 83 42.09 14.37 -27.08
CA GLY A 83 43.00 13.60 -26.24
C GLY A 83 42.84 13.90 -24.75
N SER A 84 42.60 15.17 -24.40
CA SER A 84 42.46 15.63 -23.00
C SER A 84 41.13 15.22 -22.35
N VAL A 85 40.07 15.03 -23.15
CA VAL A 85 38.72 14.67 -22.68
C VAL A 85 38.60 13.16 -22.40
N VAL A 86 39.48 12.33 -22.98
CA VAL A 86 39.43 10.87 -22.89
C VAL A 86 40.22 10.31 -21.69
N GLU A 87 41.07 11.11 -21.03
CA GLU A 87 42.01 10.61 -20.02
C GLU A 87 41.36 10.01 -18.75
N ASP A 88 40.21 10.51 -18.28
CA ASP A 88 39.41 9.76 -17.28
C ASP A 88 37.93 10.21 -17.21
N PRO A 89 36.98 9.51 -17.86
CA PRO A 89 35.54 9.77 -17.71
C PRO A 89 34.94 9.20 -16.42
N ALA A 90 35.72 8.51 -15.57
CA ALA A 90 35.23 7.87 -14.35
C ALA A 90 34.50 8.81 -13.36
N PRO A 91 34.91 10.07 -13.10
CA PRO A 91 34.22 10.92 -12.13
C PRO A 91 32.80 11.31 -12.59
N VAL A 92 32.62 11.70 -13.85
CA VAL A 92 31.30 12.00 -14.44
C VAL A 92 30.41 10.76 -14.41
N GLY A 93 30.96 9.59 -14.76
CA GLY A 93 30.25 8.31 -14.70
C GLY A 93 29.80 7.93 -13.29
N ARG A 94 30.59 8.24 -12.25
CA ARG A 94 30.22 7.99 -10.83
C ARG A 94 29.07 8.89 -10.38
N ILE A 95 29.10 10.19 -10.72
CA ILE A 95 28.04 11.15 -10.38
C ILE A 95 26.74 10.77 -11.10
N ALA A 96 26.82 10.47 -12.41
CA ALA A 96 25.66 10.03 -13.18
C ALA A 96 25.02 8.75 -12.62
N LYS A 97 25.83 7.75 -12.21
CA LYS A 97 25.34 6.53 -11.54
C LYS A 97 24.63 6.84 -10.22
N ARG A 98 25.12 7.80 -9.43
CA ARG A 98 24.44 8.25 -8.20
C ARG A 98 23.10 8.92 -8.52
N ALA A 99 23.06 9.83 -9.48
CA ALA A 99 21.83 10.51 -9.91
C ALA A 99 20.76 9.51 -10.40
N VAL A 100 21.16 8.52 -11.22
CA VAL A 100 20.26 7.45 -11.68
C VAL A 100 19.74 6.61 -10.50
N ARG A 101 20.57 6.31 -9.49
CA ARG A 101 20.14 5.58 -8.29
C ARG A 101 19.07 6.35 -7.52
N VAL A 102 19.28 7.64 -7.27
CA VAL A 102 18.31 8.52 -6.59
C VAL A 102 16.98 8.59 -7.36
N LEU A 103 17.03 8.73 -8.69
CA LEU A 103 15.84 8.71 -9.53
C LEU A 103 15.09 7.38 -9.48
N ARG A 104 15.80 6.25 -9.48
CA ARG A 104 15.20 4.92 -9.35
C ARG A 104 14.53 4.75 -7.98
N GLU A 105 15.16 5.20 -6.91
CA GLU A 105 14.58 5.18 -5.57
C GLU A 105 13.30 6.02 -5.49
N ARG A 106 13.33 7.24 -6.04
CA ARG A 106 12.15 8.12 -6.17
C ARG A 106 10.98 7.42 -6.89
N MET A 107 11.26 6.77 -8.02
CA MET A 107 10.23 6.01 -8.75
C MET A 107 9.72 4.79 -7.96
N ARG A 108 10.61 4.11 -7.24
CA ARG A 108 10.25 2.94 -6.41
C ARG A 108 9.32 3.31 -5.27
N ILE A 109 9.62 4.37 -4.53
CA ILE A 109 8.77 4.87 -3.42
C ILE A 109 7.39 5.25 -3.96
N ARG A 110 7.32 5.96 -5.09
CA ARG A 110 6.04 6.32 -5.71
C ARG A 110 5.21 5.10 -6.11
N ARG A 111 5.84 4.09 -6.74
CA ARG A 111 5.15 2.83 -7.12
C ARG A 111 4.64 2.08 -5.89
N GLN A 112 5.45 1.98 -4.83
CA GLN A 112 5.05 1.33 -3.58
C GLN A 112 3.89 2.06 -2.91
N PHE A 113 3.93 3.39 -2.88
CA PHE A 113 2.85 4.20 -2.33
C PHE A 113 1.55 4.04 -3.14
N GLN A 114 1.64 4.04 -4.47
CA GLN A 114 0.47 3.78 -5.32
C GLN A 114 -0.11 2.38 -5.09
N ALA A 115 0.72 1.35 -4.96
CA ALA A 115 0.28 -0.01 -4.63
C ALA A 115 -0.39 -0.08 -3.25
N PHE A 116 0.14 0.64 -2.27
CA PHE A 116 -0.48 0.78 -0.94
C PHE A 116 -1.87 1.43 -1.02
N LEU A 117 -2.02 2.52 -1.79
CA LEU A 117 -3.33 3.16 -1.99
C LEU A 117 -4.36 2.25 -2.65
N ILE A 118 -3.94 1.48 -3.66
CA ILE A 118 -4.79 0.48 -4.31
C ILE A 118 -5.22 -0.57 -3.29
N THR A 119 -4.29 -1.08 -2.49
CA THR A 119 -4.57 -2.07 -1.44
C THR A 119 -5.59 -1.53 -0.42
N CYS A 120 -5.43 -0.27 0.02
CA CYS A 120 -6.39 0.38 0.91
C CYS A 120 -7.78 0.56 0.27
N SER A 121 -7.84 0.80 -1.05
CA SER A 121 -9.11 0.86 -1.78
C SER A 121 -9.79 -0.51 -1.84
N VAL A 122 -9.03 -1.56 -2.17
CA VAL A 122 -9.51 -2.94 -2.18
C VAL A 122 -10.01 -3.37 -0.80
N ALA A 123 -9.26 -3.05 0.26
CA ALA A 123 -9.66 -3.33 1.64
C ALA A 123 -11.02 -2.71 1.99
N LYS A 124 -11.24 -1.44 1.63
CA LYS A 124 -12.54 -0.76 1.84
C LYS A 124 -13.68 -1.53 1.18
N TRP A 125 -13.54 -1.88 -0.10
CA TRP A 125 -14.59 -2.59 -0.84
C TRP A 125 -14.82 -4.00 -0.30
N ALA A 126 -13.75 -4.70 0.10
CA ALA A 126 -13.84 -6.01 0.73
C ALA A 126 -14.60 -5.95 2.06
N SER A 127 -14.35 -4.94 2.90
CA SER A 127 -15.06 -4.74 4.17
C SER A 127 -16.56 -4.45 3.95
N VAL A 128 -16.90 -3.64 2.95
CA VAL A 128 -18.32 -3.38 2.59
C VAL A 128 -18.99 -4.64 2.07
N ALA A 129 -18.33 -5.38 1.16
CA ALA A 129 -18.86 -6.63 0.62
C ALA A 129 -19.08 -7.68 1.73
N PHE A 130 -18.16 -7.76 2.70
CA PHE A 130 -18.30 -8.63 3.87
C PHE A 130 -19.53 -8.27 4.71
N ALA A 131 -19.72 -6.99 5.05
CA ALA A 131 -20.88 -6.55 5.83
C ALA A 131 -22.22 -6.85 5.11
N VAL A 132 -22.28 -6.60 3.80
CA VAL A 132 -23.45 -6.95 2.97
C VAL A 132 -23.67 -8.45 2.94
N GLY A 133 -22.61 -9.25 2.78
CA GLY A 133 -22.69 -10.72 2.78
C GLY A 133 -23.23 -11.28 4.09
N VAL A 134 -22.77 -10.76 5.24
CA VAL A 134 -23.28 -11.13 6.57
C VAL A 134 -24.77 -10.78 6.69
N LEU A 135 -25.17 -9.58 6.25
CA LEU A 135 -26.57 -9.15 6.28
C LEU A 135 -27.46 -10.04 5.42
N VAL A 136 -27.02 -10.38 4.20
CA VAL A 136 -27.74 -11.31 3.31
C VAL A 136 -27.84 -12.71 3.92
N ALA A 137 -26.77 -13.21 4.54
CA ALA A 137 -26.79 -14.51 5.22
C ALA A 137 -27.82 -14.54 6.36
N ILE A 138 -27.90 -13.47 7.16
CA ILE A 138 -28.89 -13.33 8.24
C ILE A 138 -30.31 -13.30 7.67
N LEU A 139 -30.56 -12.52 6.62
CA LEU A 139 -31.89 -12.44 5.99
C LEU A 139 -32.32 -13.78 5.37
N LEU A 140 -31.42 -14.46 4.66
CA LEU A 140 -31.73 -15.78 4.08
C LEU A 140 -32.02 -16.81 5.18
N TYR A 141 -31.31 -16.74 6.30
CA TYR A 141 -31.57 -17.59 7.44
C TYR A 141 -32.97 -17.32 8.03
N THR A 142 -33.38 -16.05 8.18
CA THR A 142 -34.70 -15.72 8.76
C THR A 142 -35.88 -16.00 7.83
N PHE A 143 -35.74 -15.79 6.52
CA PHE A 143 -36.85 -15.90 5.56
C PHE A 143 -36.95 -17.27 4.88
N THR A 144 -35.83 -17.98 4.71
CA THR A 144 -35.76 -19.20 3.88
C THR A 144 -35.11 -20.37 4.60
N PHE A 145 -35.43 -20.56 5.89
CA PHE A 145 -34.86 -21.63 6.71
C PHE A 145 -35.03 -23.04 6.13
N SER A 146 -36.13 -23.30 5.41
CA SER A 146 -36.37 -24.61 4.79
C SER A 146 -35.41 -24.95 3.64
N MET A 147 -34.76 -23.95 3.04
CA MET A 147 -33.80 -24.14 1.94
C MET A 147 -32.38 -24.18 2.49
N THR A 148 -32.00 -25.34 3.02
CA THR A 148 -30.71 -25.54 3.69
C THR A 148 -29.51 -25.19 2.81
N THR A 149 -29.58 -25.51 1.53
CA THR A 149 -28.49 -25.26 0.56
C THR A 149 -28.18 -23.77 0.39
N LEU A 150 -29.19 -22.90 0.42
CA LEU A 150 -29.00 -21.46 0.19
C LEU A 150 -28.27 -20.79 1.36
N TRP A 151 -28.67 -21.06 2.60
CA TRP A 151 -28.02 -20.41 3.74
C TRP A 151 -26.60 -20.96 4.01
N HIS A 152 -26.35 -22.26 3.77
CA HIS A 152 -24.98 -22.79 3.80
C HIS A 152 -24.11 -22.11 2.73
N GLY A 153 -24.62 -21.95 1.51
CA GLY A 153 -23.93 -21.24 0.43
C GLY A 153 -23.56 -19.80 0.83
N ALA A 154 -24.49 -19.08 1.47
CA ALA A 154 -24.23 -17.73 1.98
C ALA A 154 -23.13 -17.73 3.06
N LEU A 155 -23.14 -18.68 4.00
CA LEU A 155 -22.08 -18.80 5.01
C LEU A 155 -20.71 -19.11 4.40
N TYR A 156 -20.63 -20.00 3.40
CA TYR A 156 -19.38 -20.26 2.70
C TYR A 156 -18.87 -19.00 2.00
N CYS A 157 -19.75 -18.22 1.38
CA CYS A 157 -19.39 -16.95 0.75
C CYS A 157 -18.81 -15.96 1.77
N VAL A 158 -19.45 -15.81 2.94
CA VAL A 158 -18.97 -14.97 4.04
C VAL A 158 -17.60 -15.45 4.56
N ALA A 159 -17.40 -16.76 4.70
CA ALA A 159 -16.13 -17.34 5.13
C ALA A 159 -14.99 -17.06 4.13
N VAL A 160 -15.27 -17.17 2.83
CA VAL A 160 -14.30 -16.83 1.77
C VAL A 160 -13.96 -15.34 1.78
N LEU A 161 -14.96 -14.47 1.96
CA LEU A 161 -14.73 -13.02 2.09
C LEU A 161 -13.87 -12.68 3.32
N LEU A 162 -14.09 -13.37 4.44
CA LEU A 162 -13.27 -13.20 5.64
C LEU A 162 -11.81 -13.64 5.38
N ALA A 163 -11.61 -14.81 4.78
CA ALA A 163 -10.27 -15.30 4.42
C ALA A 163 -9.55 -14.33 3.47
N PHE A 164 -10.26 -13.81 2.46
CA PHE A 164 -9.75 -12.78 1.56
C PHE A 164 -9.37 -11.49 2.32
N GLY A 165 -10.19 -11.05 3.28
CA GLY A 165 -9.90 -9.91 4.14
C GLY A 165 -8.59 -10.07 4.92
N VAL A 166 -8.32 -11.26 5.45
CA VAL A 166 -7.05 -11.57 6.15
C VAL A 166 -5.85 -11.46 5.20
N VAL A 167 -5.97 -11.96 3.97
CA VAL A 167 -4.90 -11.84 2.95
C VAL A 167 -4.63 -10.37 2.61
N VAL A 168 -5.68 -9.57 2.38
CA VAL A 168 -5.55 -8.13 2.11
C VAL A 168 -4.88 -7.41 3.28
N PHE A 169 -5.22 -7.78 4.53
CA PHE A 169 -4.60 -7.21 5.72
C PHE A 169 -3.11 -7.56 5.84
N ALA A 170 -2.72 -8.80 5.53
CA ALA A 170 -1.31 -9.20 5.49
C ALA A 170 -0.52 -8.40 4.43
N ILE A 171 -1.11 -8.21 3.25
CA ILE A 171 -0.53 -7.39 2.17
C ILE A 171 -0.40 -5.92 2.62
N TYR A 172 -1.38 -5.39 3.35
CA TYR A 172 -1.32 -4.05 3.92
C TYR A 172 -0.13 -3.88 4.87
N ILE A 173 0.07 -4.81 5.83
CA ILE A 173 1.22 -4.79 6.76
C ILE A 173 2.54 -4.86 6.00
N PHE A 174 2.60 -5.72 4.96
CA PHE A 174 3.79 -5.85 4.12
C PHE A 174 4.14 -4.54 3.41
N PHE A 175 3.16 -3.85 2.81
CA PHE A 175 3.42 -2.55 2.17
C PHE A 175 3.78 -1.47 3.18
N GLN A 176 3.11 -1.44 4.34
CA GLN A 176 3.41 -0.48 5.40
C GLN A 176 4.87 -0.59 5.88
N SER A 177 5.32 -1.82 6.16
CA SER A 177 6.72 -2.08 6.57
C SER A 177 7.72 -1.72 5.46
N ARG A 178 7.43 -2.07 4.20
CA ARG A 178 8.27 -1.70 3.04
C ARG A 178 8.39 -0.19 2.84
N LEU A 179 7.31 0.55 3.02
CA LEU A 179 7.30 2.02 2.92
C LEU A 179 8.09 2.65 4.07
N GLN A 180 7.93 2.11 5.28
CA GLN A 180 8.67 2.58 6.45
C GLN A 180 10.18 2.40 6.28
N GLN A 181 10.62 1.21 5.84
CA GLN A 181 12.04 0.95 5.54
C GLN A 181 12.59 1.89 4.47
N SER A 182 11.79 2.16 3.42
CA SER A 182 12.22 3.06 2.33
C SER A 182 12.31 4.52 2.80
N TYR A 183 11.40 4.94 3.68
CA TYR A 183 11.41 6.26 4.30
C TYR A 183 12.63 6.44 5.20
N GLU A 184 12.89 5.49 6.10
CA GLU A 184 14.04 5.51 7.03
C GLU A 184 15.37 5.52 6.26
N HIS A 185 15.48 4.74 5.18
CA HIS A 185 16.68 4.75 4.33
C HIS A 185 16.88 6.09 3.62
N SER A 186 15.79 6.71 3.13
CA SER A 186 15.88 8.03 2.49
C SER A 186 16.28 9.14 3.47
N GLY A 187 15.81 9.06 4.73
CA GLY A 187 16.13 10.02 5.78
C GLY A 187 17.57 9.90 6.30
N SER A 188 18.09 8.68 6.51
CA SER A 188 19.48 8.50 6.93
C SER A 188 20.49 8.93 5.85
N THR A 189 20.14 8.75 4.58
CA THR A 189 20.97 9.19 3.45
C THR A 189 20.96 10.72 3.25
N SER A 190 20.05 11.47 3.90
CA SER A 190 20.09 12.94 3.89
C SER A 190 21.00 13.51 4.99
N GLN A 191 21.08 12.86 6.15
CA GLN A 191 21.90 13.33 7.28
C GLN A 191 23.41 13.11 7.07
N GLY A 192 23.82 12.08 6.33
CA GLY A 192 25.23 11.79 6.08
C GLY A 192 25.96 12.67 5.05
N VAL A 193 25.31 13.70 4.51
CA VAL A 193 25.91 14.62 3.51
C VAL A 193 26.17 16.02 4.09
N SER A 194 25.59 16.33 5.25
CA SER A 194 25.82 17.58 6.00
C SER A 194 27.00 17.53 6.98
N SER A 195 27.78 16.45 6.96
CA SER A 195 28.99 16.23 7.78
C SER A 195 30.20 16.08 6.89
#